data_AF-A0A536WM70-F1
#
_entry.id   AF-A0A536WM70-F1
#
_cell.length_a   1.000
_cell.length_b   1.000
_cell.length_c   1.000
_cell.angle_alpha   90.00
_cell.angle_beta   90.00
_cell.angle_gamma   90.00
#
_symmetry.space_group_name_H-M   'P 1'
#
loop_
_entity.id
_entity.type
_entity.pdbx_description
1 polymer ?
#
loop_
_entity_poly.entity_id
_entity_poly.type
_entity_poly.pdbx_seq_one_letter_code
_entity_poly.pdbx_strand_id
1 'polypeptide(L)'
;MRPQRSNLITLTILLMLAAPSLWSQTTVSKPEAGASAPTPDHFAAAGKVTVTTPVAGDLIAAGGDIDVSANVRGDAVVAGGNVRVGAPVQQGIYAAGGRVLIDAPVQRN
;
A
#
# COMPACT_ATOMS: atom_id res chain seq x y z
N MET A 1 -30.30 17.65 -13.63
CA MET A 1 -29.78 16.27 -13.72
C MET A 1 -28.63 16.19 -14.71
N ARG A 2 -27.38 16.23 -14.22
CA ARG A 2 -26.25 15.35 -14.62
C ARG A 2 -25.27 15.34 -13.43
N PRO A 3 -24.91 14.18 -12.86
CA PRO A 3 -24.31 14.10 -11.53
C PRO A 3 -22.79 14.34 -11.57
N GLN A 4 -22.27 15.20 -10.68
CA GLN A 4 -20.85 15.25 -10.31
C GLN A 4 -20.51 13.94 -9.59
N ARG A 5 -19.96 12.98 -10.33
CA ARG A 5 -19.40 11.75 -9.78
C ARG A 5 -17.97 11.68 -10.29
N SER A 6 -17.03 11.39 -9.40
CA SER A 6 -15.68 10.92 -9.77
C SER A 6 -14.54 11.94 -9.97
N ASN A 7 -14.49 13.06 -9.24
CA ASN A 7 -13.25 13.88 -9.10
C ASN A 7 -12.75 14.02 -7.65
N LEU A 8 -13.44 13.44 -6.67
CA LEU A 8 -13.13 13.65 -5.25
C LEU A 8 -11.94 12.80 -4.79
N ILE A 9 -11.73 11.62 -5.39
CA ILE A 9 -10.71 10.64 -4.96
C ILE A 9 -9.32 11.01 -5.53
N THR A 10 -9.26 11.54 -6.75
CA THR A 10 -8.00 11.99 -7.38
C THR A 10 -7.46 13.27 -6.74
N LEU A 11 -8.32 14.14 -6.21
CA LEU A 11 -7.91 15.36 -5.51
C LEU A 11 -7.32 15.07 -4.12
N THR A 12 -7.72 13.98 -3.45
CA THR A 12 -7.14 13.57 -2.16
C THR A 12 -5.74 13.00 -2.30
N ILE A 13 -5.47 12.26 -3.40
CA ILE A 13 -4.14 11.69 -3.68
C ILE A 13 -3.13 12.77 -4.10
N LEU A 14 -3.58 13.86 -4.74
CA LEU A 14 -2.70 14.96 -5.16
C LEU A 14 -2.46 16.02 -4.06
N LEU A 15 -3.38 16.17 -3.09
CA LEU A 15 -3.23 17.13 -1.98
C LEU A 15 -2.16 16.71 -0.94
N MET A 16 -1.75 15.44 -0.93
CA MET A 16 -0.61 14.97 -0.13
C MET A 16 0.76 15.24 -0.78
N LEU A 17 0.80 15.83 -1.98
CA LEU A 17 2.05 16.14 -2.71
C LEU A 17 2.24 17.64 -2.97
N ALA A 18 1.70 18.53 -2.14
CA ALA A 18 2.03 19.96 -2.19
C ALA A 18 1.88 20.69 -0.83
N ALA A 19 3.02 21.06 -0.26
CA ALA A 19 3.27 22.00 0.86
C ALA A 19 2.96 21.45 2.27
N PRO A 20 3.87 21.64 3.25
CA PRO A 20 4.35 22.98 3.58
C PRO A 20 5.86 23.07 3.83
N SER A 21 6.51 23.92 3.04
CA SER A 21 7.71 24.60 3.49
C SER A 21 7.38 25.56 4.63
N LEU A 22 8.31 25.61 5.58
CA LEU A 22 8.50 26.60 6.66
C LEU A 22 7.72 26.43 7.98
N TRP A 23 8.48 25.84 8.91
CA TRP A 23 8.54 26.11 10.35
C TRP A 23 7.49 25.47 11.27
N SER A 24 7.84 24.28 11.76
CA SER A 24 8.05 24.13 13.21
C SER A 24 9.00 22.97 13.47
N GLN A 25 10.16 23.30 14.01
CA GLN A 25 11.09 22.32 14.55
C GLN A 25 10.58 21.97 15.96
N THR A 26 10.09 20.76 16.15
CA THR A 26 10.13 20.12 17.47
C THR A 26 10.55 18.69 17.23
N THR A 27 11.86 18.47 17.29
CA THR A 27 12.44 17.16 17.52
C THR A 27 11.95 16.66 18.88
N VAL A 28 10.78 16.03 18.90
CA VAL A 28 10.43 15.14 20.00
C VAL A 28 11.27 13.88 19.79
N SER A 29 12.46 13.87 20.37
CA SER A 29 13.21 12.63 20.60
C SER A 29 12.36 11.74 21.50
N LYS A 30 11.69 10.73 20.91
CA LYS A 30 11.09 9.64 21.68
C LYS A 30 12.15 8.55 21.91
N PRO A 31 12.52 8.23 23.16
CA PRO A 31 13.43 7.14 23.44
C PRO A 31 12.66 5.80 23.48
N GLU A 32 13.35 4.75 23.01
CA GLU A 32 13.06 3.30 23.15
C GLU A 32 11.85 2.78 22.33
N ALA A 33 11.91 1.67 21.59
CA ALA A 33 12.77 0.49 21.67
C ALA A 33 12.82 -0.24 20.31
N GLY A 34 13.95 -0.89 20.02
CA GLY A 34 14.04 -1.91 18.98
C GLY A 34 14.82 -1.47 17.74
N ALA A 35 16.12 -1.76 17.72
CA ALA A 35 16.86 -1.88 16.48
C ALA A 35 16.18 -2.94 15.61
N SER A 36 15.61 -2.53 14.47
CA SER A 36 15.45 -3.43 13.34
C SER A 36 16.15 -2.75 12.19
N ALA A 37 17.07 -3.46 11.53
CA ALA A 37 17.51 -3.03 10.21
C ALA A 37 16.27 -2.66 9.39
N PRO A 38 16.28 -1.59 8.58
CA PRO A 38 15.15 -1.29 7.71
C PRO A 38 14.88 -2.56 6.91
N THR A 39 13.76 -3.20 7.22
CA THR A 39 13.33 -4.33 6.41
C THR A 39 13.03 -3.73 5.05
N PRO A 40 13.54 -4.30 3.94
CA PRO A 40 13.34 -3.69 2.64
C PRO A 40 11.85 -3.74 2.30
N ASP A 41 11.20 -2.59 2.45
CA ASP A 41 9.83 -2.37 2.00
C ASP A 41 9.82 -2.35 0.47
N HIS A 42 8.80 -2.95 -0.12
CA HIS A 42 8.72 -3.14 -1.56
C HIS A 42 7.65 -2.21 -2.14
N PHE A 43 8.08 -1.24 -2.94
CA PHE A 43 7.21 -0.30 -3.63
C PHE A 43 7.13 -0.63 -5.13
N ALA A 44 5.93 -0.79 -5.66
CA ALA A 44 5.71 -1.08 -7.08
C ALA A 44 4.55 -0.24 -7.64
N ALA A 45 4.81 0.54 -8.68
CA ALA A 45 3.77 1.31 -9.36
C ALA A 45 3.87 1.14 -10.87
N ALA A 46 2.83 0.61 -11.51
CA ALA A 46 2.79 0.38 -12.95
C ALA A 46 1.35 0.16 -13.44
N GLY A 47 1.11 0.23 -14.76
CA GLY A 47 -0.19 -0.16 -15.33
C GLY A 47 -0.56 -1.62 -15.01
N LYS A 48 0.44 -2.51 -14.99
CA LYS A 48 0.34 -3.88 -14.51
C LYS A 48 1.48 -4.16 -13.52
N VAL A 49 1.15 -4.57 -12.30
CA VAL A 49 2.11 -4.92 -11.25
C VAL A 49 2.04 -6.42 -10.98
N THR A 50 3.18 -7.09 -10.97
CA THR A 50 3.27 -8.51 -10.63
C THR A 50 4.36 -8.70 -9.59
N VAL A 51 3.99 -9.19 -8.41
CA VAL A 51 4.89 -9.41 -7.28
C VAL A 51 5.10 -10.92 -7.12
N THR A 52 6.27 -11.39 -7.51
CA THR A 52 6.68 -12.81 -7.45
C THR A 52 7.78 -13.07 -6.43
N THR A 53 8.43 -12.02 -5.94
CA THR A 53 9.49 -12.12 -4.93
C THR A 53 8.92 -11.94 -3.53
N PRO A 54 9.25 -12.82 -2.56
CA PRO A 54 8.81 -12.66 -1.18
C PRO A 54 9.21 -11.31 -0.60
N VAL A 55 8.27 -10.64 0.05
CA VAL A 55 8.49 -9.34 0.68
C VAL A 55 8.73 -9.55 2.17
N ALA A 56 9.91 -9.13 2.64
CA ALA A 56 10.29 -9.28 4.04
C ALA A 56 9.59 -8.25 4.94
N GLY A 57 9.29 -7.06 4.40
CA GLY A 57 8.61 -5.96 5.09
C GLY A 57 7.23 -5.72 4.52
N ASP A 58 6.88 -4.45 4.32
CA ASP A 58 5.59 -4.05 3.79
C ASP A 58 5.59 -4.01 2.26
N LEU A 59 4.47 -4.39 1.65
CA LEU A 59 4.25 -4.30 0.22
C LEU A 59 3.32 -3.14 -0.08
N ILE A 60 3.78 -2.18 -0.89
CA ILE A 60 2.97 -1.06 -1.36
C ILE A 60 2.92 -1.12 -2.88
N ALA A 61 1.76 -1.47 -3.44
CA ALA A 61 1.56 -1.58 -4.88
C ALA A 61 0.39 -0.75 -5.40
N ALA A 62 0.61 -0.04 -6.51
CA ALA A 62 -0.45 0.71 -7.19
C ALA A 62 -0.45 0.46 -8.70
N GLY A 63 -1.61 0.19 -9.28
CA GLY A 63 -1.69 -0.12 -10.70
C GLY A 63 -3.08 -0.36 -11.26
N GLY A 64 -3.19 -0.60 -12.57
CA GLY A 64 -4.47 -1.00 -13.18
C GLY A 64 -4.83 -2.43 -12.84
N ASP A 65 -3.88 -3.34 -13.07
CA ASP A 65 -3.95 -4.77 -12.74
C ASP A 65 -2.81 -5.14 -11.79
N ILE A 66 -3.14 -5.65 -10.60
CA ILE A 66 -2.17 -6.06 -9.59
C ILE A 66 -2.32 -7.56 -9.32
N ASP A 67 -1.22 -8.29 -9.42
CA ASP A 67 -1.13 -9.71 -9.05
C ASP A 67 -0.03 -9.90 -8.00
N VAL A 68 -0.44 -10.27 -6.78
CA VAL A 68 0.46 -10.60 -5.67
C VAL A 68 0.47 -12.11 -5.49
N SER A 69 1.53 -12.73 -5.99
CA SER A 69 1.77 -14.17 -5.94
C SER A 69 2.91 -14.54 -4.98
N ALA A 70 3.42 -13.58 -4.21
CA ALA A 70 4.52 -13.77 -3.26
C ALA A 70 4.08 -13.49 -1.81
N ASN A 71 4.65 -14.25 -0.87
CA ASN A 71 4.37 -14.08 0.56
C ASN A 71 4.82 -12.70 1.05
N VAL A 72 3.94 -12.01 1.78
CA VAL A 72 4.22 -10.72 2.40
C VAL A 72 4.29 -10.92 3.92
N ARG A 73 5.45 -10.62 4.50
CA ARG A 73 5.68 -10.74 5.95
C ARG A 73 5.13 -9.57 6.76
N GLY A 74 5.07 -8.38 6.18
CA GLY A 74 4.45 -7.20 6.77
C GLY A 74 3.00 -7.01 6.31
N ASP A 75 2.61 -5.75 6.17
CA ASP A 75 1.32 -5.32 5.64
C ASP A 75 1.35 -5.23 4.11
N ALA A 76 0.21 -5.52 3.46
CA ALA A 76 0.05 -5.36 2.02
C ALA A 76 -0.93 -4.24 1.71
N VAL A 77 -0.44 -3.11 1.20
CA VAL A 77 -1.24 -1.96 0.74
C VAL A 77 -1.28 -1.97 -0.78
N VAL A 78 -2.45 -2.26 -1.34
CA VAL A 78 -2.63 -2.43 -2.79
C VAL A 78 -3.80 -1.59 -3.31
N ALA A 79 -3.56 -0.80 -4.36
CA ALA A 79 -4.59 0.05 -4.95
C ALA A 79 -4.64 -0.12 -6.47
N GLY A 80 -5.75 -0.65 -7.00
CA GLY A 80 -5.88 -0.82 -8.44
C GLY A 80 -7.26 -1.14 -8.99
N GLY A 81 -7.41 -1.16 -10.30
CA GLY A 81 -8.69 -1.50 -10.94
C GLY A 81 -9.10 -2.95 -10.67
N ASN A 82 -8.15 -3.87 -10.83
CA ASN A 82 -8.29 -5.29 -10.62
C ASN A 82 -7.11 -5.79 -9.78
N VAL A 83 -7.40 -6.21 -8.54
CA VAL A 83 -6.39 -6.65 -7.57
C VAL A 83 -6.62 -8.11 -7.24
N ARG A 84 -5.56 -8.92 -7.40
CA ARG A 84 -5.52 -10.31 -6.97
C ARG A 84 -4.41 -10.52 -5.95
N VAL A 85 -4.76 -11.02 -4.78
CA VAL A 85 -3.82 -11.48 -3.77
C VAL A 85 -3.96 -12.99 -3.63
N GLY A 86 -3.01 -13.71 -4.23
CA GLY A 86 -2.96 -15.18 -4.25
C GLY A 86 -1.98 -15.77 -3.24
N ALA A 87 -1.22 -14.94 -2.54
CA ALA A 87 -0.22 -15.37 -1.57
C ALA A 87 -0.52 -14.87 -0.15
N PRO A 88 -0.10 -15.64 0.89
CA PRO A 88 -0.40 -15.32 2.28
C PRO A 88 0.18 -13.97 2.71
N VAL A 89 -0.55 -13.28 3.59
CA VAL A 89 -0.12 -12.05 4.23
C VAL A 89 -0.11 -12.25 5.75
N GLN A 90 1.06 -12.03 6.35
CA GLN A 90 1.33 -12.33 7.77
C GLN A 90 0.83 -11.25 8.73
N GLN A 91 0.56 -10.04 8.24
CA GLN A 91 -0.10 -8.99 9.01
C GLN A 91 -1.47 -8.70 8.36
N GLY A 92 -1.74 -7.46 7.97
CA GLY A 92 -2.99 -7.03 7.37
C GLY A 92 -2.91 -6.75 5.88
N ILE A 93 -4.08 -6.64 5.24
CA ILE A 93 -4.22 -6.23 3.84
C ILE A 93 -5.11 -5.00 3.76
N TYR A 94 -4.61 -3.96 3.12
CA TYR A 94 -5.37 -2.78 2.73
C TYR A 94 -5.49 -2.76 1.22
N ALA A 95 -6.64 -3.17 0.69
CA ALA A 95 -6.89 -3.23 -0.73
C ALA A 95 -7.99 -2.24 -1.15
N ALA A 96 -7.73 -1.46 -2.19
CA ALA A 96 -8.70 -0.54 -2.79
C ALA A 96 -8.80 -0.78 -4.30
N GLY A 97 -10.01 -0.95 -4.82
CA GLY A 97 -10.18 -1.20 -6.25
C GLY A 97 -11.60 -1.46 -6.73
N GLY A 98 -11.73 -1.61 -8.06
CA GLY A 98 -13.01 -1.98 -8.67
C GLY A 98 -13.35 -3.46 -8.43
N ARG A 99 -12.35 -4.33 -8.54
CA ARG A 99 -12.42 -5.74 -8.17
C ARG A 99 -11.22 -6.10 -7.31
N VAL A 100 -11.47 -6.69 -6.15
CA VAL A 100 -10.45 -7.20 -5.24
C VAL A 100 -10.76 -8.67 -4.97
N LEU A 101 -9.83 -9.55 -5.30
CA LEU A 101 -9.89 -10.98 -5.04
C LEU A 101 -8.74 -11.34 -4.10
N ILE A 102 -9.08 -11.90 -2.94
CA ILE A 102 -8.12 -12.37 -1.95
C ILE A 102 -8.34 -13.88 -1.82
N ASP A 103 -7.47 -14.66 -2.47
CA ASP A 103 -7.49 -16.13 -2.48
C ASP A 103 -6.54 -16.72 -1.43
N ALA A 104 -6.02 -15.89 -0.52
CA ALA A 104 -4.95 -16.25 0.40
C ALA A 104 -5.31 -15.96 1.86
N PRO A 105 -4.71 -16.70 2.82
CA PRO A 105 -4.96 -16.48 4.23
C PRO A 105 -4.30 -15.17 4.70
N VAL A 106 -5.05 -14.41 5.52
CA VAL A 106 -4.60 -13.19 6.19
C VAL A 106 -4.53 -13.47 7.68
N GLN A 107 -3.35 -13.30 8.28
CA GLN A 107 -3.07 -13.77 9.63
C GLN A 107 -3.61 -12.81 10.72
N ARG A 108 -3.66 -11.50 10.46
CA ARG A 108 -4.26 -10.47 11.34
C ARG A 108 -5.45 -9.81 10.64
N ASN A 109 -6.59 -9.74 11.33
CA ASN A 109 -7.80 -9.03 10.89
C ASN A 109 -8.34 -8.16 12.03
#